data_AF-A0A9D6YUJ8-F1
#
_entry.id   AF-A0A9D6YUJ8-F1
#
_cell.length_a   1.000
_cell.length_b   1.000
_cell.length_c   1.000
_cell.angle_alpha   90.00
_cell.angle_beta   90.00
_cell.angle_gamma   90.00
#
_symmetry.space_group_name_H-M   'P 1'
#
loop_
_entity.id
_entity.type
_entity.pdbx_description
1 polymer ?
#
loop_
_entity_poly.entity_id
_entity_poly.type
_entity_poly.pdbx_seq_one_letter_code
_entity_poly.pdbx_strand_id
1 'polypeptide(L)'
;MGRWEEAYGMAVQVLKGPLSAEEKETERKRLLGLKYELGKSLVASKNLDRAEKIFKSIIRLDKNFMPAYIGLCDILVETGEKKDAIEMLERAYEATKSVVILHKLEEVYLNLDQPEGIINFYQNAINRDPNSLDLKFFLGKLYYRLEMIDDAFAILSEIDPTDKNFPDLHKIVGNIYLRKNNPESASAEFRKAMNLSKQVIVPYFCSVCDYHSNNWTGKCPRCGNWNTYVVNLEKTC
;
A
#
# COMPACT_ATOMS: atom_id res chain seq x y z
N MET A 1 -26.18 -19.15 2.79
CA MET A 1 -25.20 -19.43 1.73
C MET A 1 -25.74 -18.89 0.42
N GLY A 2 -24.96 -18.08 -0.30
CA GLY A 2 -25.38 -17.55 -1.60
C GLY A 2 -25.50 -18.68 -2.63
N ARG A 3 -26.58 -18.71 -3.41
CA ARG A 3 -26.82 -19.70 -4.49
C ARG A 3 -25.99 -19.33 -5.73
N TRP A 4 -24.66 -19.29 -5.58
CA TRP A 4 -23.75 -18.79 -6.61
C TRP A 4 -23.68 -19.68 -7.86
N GLU A 5 -23.87 -20.99 -7.71
CA GLU A 5 -23.89 -21.92 -8.83
C GLU A 5 -25.11 -21.70 -9.73
N GLU A 6 -26.27 -21.41 -9.12
CA GLU A 6 -27.48 -21.06 -9.87
C GLU A 6 -27.39 -19.68 -10.50
N ALA A 7 -26.87 -18.68 -9.77
CA ALA A 7 -26.65 -17.34 -10.31
C ALA A 7 -25.70 -17.38 -11.51
N TYR A 8 -24.61 -18.14 -11.42
CA TYR A 8 -23.70 -18.39 -12.54
C TYR A 8 -24.42 -19.09 -13.71
N GLY A 9 -25.19 -20.14 -13.43
CA GLY A 9 -25.98 -20.86 -14.44
C GLY A 9 -26.96 -19.95 -15.18
N MET A 10 -27.68 -19.09 -14.47
CA MET A 10 -28.60 -18.10 -15.05
C MET A 10 -27.86 -17.10 -15.94
N ALA A 11 -26.74 -16.54 -15.48
CA ALA A 11 -25.93 -15.59 -16.25
C ALA A 11 -25.39 -16.20 -17.56
N VAL A 12 -25.01 -17.49 -17.54
CA VAL A 12 -24.63 -18.22 -18.77
C VAL A 12 -25.80 -18.31 -19.76
N GLN A 13 -27.04 -18.49 -19.31
CA GLN A 13 -28.20 -18.52 -20.20
C GLN A 13 -28.52 -17.13 -20.76
N VAL A 14 -28.38 -16.08 -19.95
CA VAL A 14 -28.55 -14.68 -20.39
C VAL A 14 -27.60 -14.36 -21.56
N LEU A 15 -26.35 -14.80 -21.50
CA LEU A 15 -25.36 -14.62 -22.57
C LEU A 15 -25.73 -15.29 -23.90
N LYS A 16 -26.55 -16.35 -23.88
CA LYS A 16 -27.05 -17.03 -25.09
C LYS A 16 -28.24 -16.31 -25.73
N GLY A 17 -28.85 -15.37 -25.02
CA GLY A 17 -29.98 -14.59 -25.51
C GLY A 17 -29.60 -13.55 -26.58
N PRO A 18 -30.60 -12.83 -27.12
CA PRO A 18 -30.41 -11.80 -28.14
C PRO A 18 -29.91 -10.49 -27.52
N LEU A 19 -28.67 -10.51 -27.01
CA LEU A 19 -27.97 -9.33 -26.50
C LEU A 19 -27.11 -8.68 -27.59
N SER A 20 -26.98 -7.36 -27.55
CA SER A 20 -26.01 -6.61 -28.34
C SER A 20 -24.56 -6.99 -27.97
N ALA A 21 -23.59 -6.59 -28.79
CA ALA A 21 -22.18 -6.90 -28.53
C ALA A 21 -21.66 -6.28 -27.22
N GLU A 22 -22.10 -5.05 -26.90
CA GLU A 22 -21.72 -4.31 -25.69
C GLU A 22 -22.34 -4.91 -24.43
N GLU A 23 -23.62 -5.31 -24.50
CA GLU A 23 -24.30 -6.00 -23.40
C GLU A 23 -23.66 -7.37 -23.14
N LYS A 24 -23.30 -8.12 -24.20
CA LYS A 24 -22.58 -9.39 -24.05
C LYS A 24 -21.22 -9.21 -23.38
N GLU A 25 -20.52 -8.11 -23.67
CA GLU A 25 -19.23 -7.84 -23.05
C GLU A 25 -19.37 -7.47 -21.57
N THR A 26 -20.33 -6.63 -21.24
CA THR A 26 -20.66 -6.29 -19.85
C THR A 26 -21.06 -7.53 -19.06
N GLU A 27 -21.88 -8.40 -19.66
CA GLU A 27 -22.33 -9.63 -19.04
C GLU A 27 -21.20 -10.66 -18.88
N ARG A 28 -20.26 -10.74 -19.84
CA ARG A 28 -19.04 -11.55 -19.68
C ARG A 28 -18.21 -11.11 -18.47
N LYS A 29 -18.05 -9.81 -18.25
CA LYS A 29 -17.33 -9.27 -17.08
C LYS A 29 -18.06 -9.62 -15.77
N ARG A 30 -19.38 -9.47 -15.73
CA ARG A 30 -20.20 -9.89 -14.57
C ARG A 30 -20.11 -11.39 -14.31
N LEU A 31 -20.11 -12.19 -15.36
CA LEU A 31 -19.98 -13.64 -15.29
C LEU A 31 -18.66 -14.05 -14.61
N LEU A 32 -17.55 -13.35 -14.89
CA LEU A 32 -16.28 -13.58 -14.19
C LEU A 32 -16.40 -13.31 -12.68
N GLY A 33 -17.07 -12.23 -12.30
CA GLY A 33 -17.37 -11.90 -10.90
C GLY A 33 -18.22 -12.99 -10.20
N LEU A 34 -19.29 -13.45 -10.84
CA LEU A 34 -20.13 -14.54 -10.31
C LEU A 34 -19.35 -15.85 -10.18
N LYS A 35 -18.50 -16.14 -11.17
CA LYS A 35 -17.65 -17.33 -11.17
C LYS A 35 -16.61 -17.26 -10.04
N TYR A 36 -16.09 -16.08 -9.74
CA TYR A 36 -15.21 -15.84 -8.60
C TYR A 36 -15.92 -16.08 -7.26
N GLU A 37 -17.14 -15.58 -7.09
CA GLU A 37 -17.93 -15.82 -5.87
C GLU A 37 -18.30 -17.31 -5.69
N LEU A 38 -18.56 -18.02 -6.79
CA LEU A 38 -18.68 -19.48 -6.76
C LEU A 38 -17.39 -20.15 -6.27
N GLY A 39 -16.22 -19.73 -6.79
CA GLY A 39 -14.91 -20.21 -6.35
C GLY A 39 -14.70 -20.00 -4.85
N LYS A 40 -14.97 -18.81 -4.33
CA LYS A 40 -14.92 -18.51 -2.89
C LYS A 40 -15.85 -19.39 -2.06
N SER A 41 -17.08 -19.60 -2.52
CA SER A 41 -18.04 -20.47 -1.82
C SER A 41 -17.58 -21.93 -1.76
N LEU A 42 -16.85 -22.40 -2.77
CA LEU A 42 -16.25 -23.73 -2.80
C LEU A 42 -15.10 -23.85 -1.79
N VAL A 43 -14.25 -22.81 -1.67
CA VAL A 43 -13.21 -22.73 -0.63
C VAL A 43 -13.84 -22.79 0.77
N ALA A 44 -14.88 -21.99 1.01
CA ALA A 44 -15.59 -22.00 2.29
C ALA A 44 -16.20 -23.36 2.64
N SER A 45 -16.56 -24.16 1.63
CA SER A 45 -17.07 -25.52 1.78
C SER A 45 -15.98 -26.60 1.73
N LYS A 46 -14.68 -26.22 1.80
CA LYS A 46 -13.51 -27.11 1.70
C LYS A 46 -13.40 -27.93 0.42
N ASN A 47 -14.11 -27.55 -0.64
CA ASN A 47 -14.01 -28.16 -1.97
C ASN A 47 -12.88 -27.53 -2.79
N LEU A 48 -11.64 -27.67 -2.31
CA LEU A 48 -10.47 -26.96 -2.84
C LEU A 48 -10.18 -27.31 -4.32
N ASP A 49 -10.25 -28.59 -4.71
CA ASP A 49 -10.01 -29.02 -6.10
C ASP A 49 -10.93 -28.34 -7.12
N ARG A 50 -12.19 -28.14 -6.75
CA ARG A 50 -13.17 -27.46 -7.62
C ARG A 50 -12.91 -25.96 -7.63
N ALA A 51 -12.62 -25.36 -6.48
CA ALA A 51 -12.30 -23.94 -6.39
C ALA A 51 -11.06 -23.58 -7.22
N GLU A 52 -10.01 -24.41 -7.15
CA GLU A 52 -8.78 -24.25 -7.91
C GLU A 52 -9.04 -24.26 -9.42
N LYS A 53 -9.83 -25.24 -9.92
CA LYS A 53 -10.25 -25.30 -11.33
C LYS A 53 -11.02 -24.04 -11.74
N ILE A 54 -11.89 -23.54 -10.87
CA ILE A 54 -12.64 -22.30 -11.11
C ILE A 54 -11.69 -21.11 -11.23
N PHE A 55 -10.78 -20.88 -10.29
CA PHE A 55 -9.84 -19.76 -10.36
C PHE A 55 -8.89 -19.86 -11.56
N LYS A 56 -8.31 -21.05 -11.83
CA LYS A 56 -7.50 -21.30 -13.04
C LYS A 56 -8.28 -20.97 -14.31
N SER A 57 -9.56 -21.29 -14.36
CA SER A 57 -10.39 -20.98 -15.53
C SER A 57 -10.74 -19.49 -15.66
N ILE A 58 -10.86 -18.75 -14.55
CA ILE A 58 -11.03 -17.29 -14.58
C ILE A 58 -9.76 -16.63 -15.14
N ILE A 59 -8.58 -17.03 -14.65
CA ILE A 59 -7.28 -16.53 -15.11
C ILE A 59 -7.07 -16.75 -16.62
N ARG A 60 -7.54 -17.89 -17.15
CA ARG A 60 -7.48 -18.17 -18.61
C ARG A 60 -8.39 -17.25 -19.42
N LEU A 61 -9.53 -16.86 -18.86
CA LEU A 61 -10.50 -15.98 -19.53
C LEU A 61 -10.09 -14.51 -19.44
N ASP A 62 -9.55 -14.11 -18.29
CA ASP A 62 -9.04 -12.76 -18.04
C ASP A 62 -7.78 -12.82 -17.18
N LYS A 63 -6.64 -12.57 -17.82
CA LYS A 63 -5.32 -12.56 -17.17
C LYS A 63 -5.14 -11.39 -16.20
N ASN A 64 -6.02 -10.38 -16.25
CA ASN A 64 -5.99 -9.20 -15.38
C ASN A 64 -6.98 -9.32 -14.20
N PHE A 65 -7.64 -10.46 -14.04
CA PHE A 65 -8.54 -10.69 -12.90
C PHE A 65 -7.74 -11.07 -11.64
N MET A 66 -7.10 -10.06 -11.02
CA MET A 66 -6.21 -10.23 -9.85
C MET A 66 -6.82 -11.06 -8.70
N PRO A 67 -8.12 -10.93 -8.35
CA PRO A 67 -8.71 -11.71 -7.28
C PRO A 67 -8.64 -13.23 -7.48
N ALA A 68 -8.64 -13.72 -8.73
CA ALA A 68 -8.52 -15.15 -8.99
C ALA A 68 -7.10 -15.68 -8.72
N TYR A 69 -6.06 -14.88 -8.95
CA TYR A 69 -4.69 -15.25 -8.56
C TYR A 69 -4.55 -15.30 -7.04
N ILE A 70 -5.16 -14.34 -6.31
CA ILE A 70 -5.15 -14.34 -4.84
C ILE A 70 -5.86 -15.59 -4.31
N GLY A 71 -7.09 -15.87 -4.79
CA GLY A 71 -7.85 -17.04 -4.36
C GLY A 71 -7.14 -18.36 -4.70
N LEU A 72 -6.45 -18.45 -5.84
CA LEU A 72 -5.65 -19.61 -6.18
C LEU A 72 -4.40 -19.74 -5.30
N CYS A 73 -3.72 -18.63 -5.01
CA CYS A 73 -2.57 -18.61 -4.10
C CYS A 73 -2.96 -19.09 -2.70
N ASP A 74 -4.09 -18.60 -2.17
CA ASP A 74 -4.56 -18.99 -0.84
C ASP A 74 -4.82 -20.51 -0.76
N ILE A 75 -5.40 -21.10 -1.82
CA ILE A 75 -5.57 -22.56 -1.92
C ILE A 75 -4.21 -23.26 -1.90
N LEU A 76 -3.26 -22.83 -2.75
CA LEU A 76 -1.94 -23.48 -2.85
C LEU A 76 -1.16 -23.39 -1.54
N VAL A 77 -1.25 -22.27 -0.81
CA VAL A 77 -0.63 -22.12 0.51
C VAL A 77 -1.30 -23.05 1.52
N GLU A 78 -2.63 -23.18 1.50
CA GLU A 78 -3.39 -24.07 2.38
C GLU A 78 -3.08 -25.56 2.10
N THR A 79 -2.89 -25.95 0.83
CA THR A 79 -2.54 -27.33 0.45
C THR A 79 -1.06 -27.66 0.64
N GLY A 80 -0.23 -26.68 1.01
CA GLY A 80 1.21 -26.85 1.24
C GLY A 80 2.09 -26.69 0.00
N GLU A 81 1.50 -26.37 -1.15
CA GLU A 81 2.13 -26.10 -2.45
C GLU A 81 2.72 -24.67 -2.51
N LYS A 82 3.50 -24.32 -1.49
CA LYS A 82 4.02 -22.96 -1.26
C LYS A 82 4.90 -22.44 -2.39
N LYS A 83 5.73 -23.31 -2.98
CA LYS A 83 6.62 -22.95 -4.10
C LYS A 83 5.81 -22.57 -5.34
N ASP A 84 4.82 -23.38 -5.67
CA ASP A 84 3.93 -23.16 -6.81
C ASP A 84 3.12 -21.86 -6.63
N ALA A 85 2.71 -21.54 -5.40
CA ALA A 85 2.05 -20.27 -5.08
C ALA A 85 2.94 -19.06 -5.38
N ILE A 86 4.21 -19.10 -4.94
CA ILE A 86 5.21 -18.06 -5.20
C ILE A 86 5.46 -17.93 -6.70
N GLU A 87 5.84 -19.01 -7.39
CA GLU A 87 6.14 -18.99 -8.82
C GLU A 87 4.97 -18.47 -9.66
N MET A 88 3.74 -18.85 -9.28
CA MET A 88 2.52 -18.35 -9.92
C MET A 88 2.38 -16.84 -9.73
N LEU A 89 2.54 -16.33 -8.51
CA LEU A 89 2.41 -14.90 -8.21
C LEU A 89 3.53 -14.07 -8.84
N GLU A 90 4.77 -14.55 -8.88
CA GLU A 90 5.88 -13.91 -9.59
C GLU A 90 5.54 -13.74 -11.08
N ARG A 91 5.09 -14.82 -11.73
CA ARG A 91 4.66 -14.79 -13.14
C ARG A 91 3.45 -13.88 -13.36
N ALA A 92 2.51 -13.87 -12.42
CA ALA A 92 1.36 -12.98 -12.48
C ALA A 92 1.77 -11.51 -12.37
N TYR A 93 2.70 -11.17 -11.47
CA TYR A 93 3.24 -9.81 -11.38
C TYR A 93 3.99 -9.43 -12.65
N GLU A 94 4.82 -10.31 -13.21
CA GLU A 94 5.54 -10.03 -14.45
C GLU A 94 4.61 -9.76 -15.64
N ALA A 95 3.46 -10.45 -15.71
CA ALA A 95 2.49 -10.26 -16.77
C ALA A 95 1.60 -9.02 -16.58
N THR A 96 1.31 -8.63 -15.33
CA THR A 96 0.27 -7.64 -15.02
C THR A 96 0.80 -6.33 -14.43
N LYS A 97 2.01 -6.36 -13.86
CA LYS A 97 2.62 -5.30 -13.06
C LYS A 97 1.69 -4.77 -11.95
N SER A 98 0.80 -5.64 -11.46
CA SER A 98 -0.20 -5.26 -10.47
C SER A 98 0.39 -5.16 -9.07
N VAL A 99 0.23 -4.00 -8.44
CA VAL A 99 0.59 -3.78 -7.03
C VAL A 99 -0.17 -4.72 -6.09
N VAL A 100 -1.39 -5.11 -6.44
CA VAL A 100 -2.19 -6.07 -5.64
C VAL A 100 -1.51 -7.43 -5.59
N ILE A 101 -1.01 -7.91 -6.74
CA ILE A 101 -0.27 -9.18 -6.82
C ILE A 101 1.07 -9.06 -6.09
N LEU A 102 1.77 -7.93 -6.25
CA LEU A 102 3.03 -7.66 -5.57
C LEU A 102 2.88 -7.72 -4.04
N HIS A 103 1.85 -7.07 -3.49
CA HIS A 103 1.57 -7.14 -2.05
C HIS A 103 1.24 -8.55 -1.58
N LYS A 104 0.46 -9.32 -2.37
CA LYS A 104 0.16 -10.71 -2.01
C LYS A 104 1.42 -11.59 -2.04
N LEU A 105 2.31 -11.35 -3.01
CA LEU A 105 3.59 -12.04 -3.09
C LEU A 105 4.48 -11.73 -1.87
N GLU A 106 4.61 -10.45 -1.50
CA GLU A 106 5.33 -10.03 -0.28
C GLU A 106 4.73 -10.69 0.97
N GLU A 107 3.41 -10.67 1.13
CA GLU A 107 2.70 -11.32 2.24
C GLU A 107 3.05 -12.82 2.32
N VAL A 108 3.02 -13.53 1.20
CA VAL A 108 3.31 -14.96 1.13
C VAL A 108 4.76 -15.24 1.52
N TYR A 109 5.73 -14.52 0.96
CA TYR A 109 7.14 -14.69 1.34
C TYR A 109 7.38 -14.45 2.83
N LEU A 110 6.80 -13.38 3.39
CA LEU A 110 6.98 -13.05 4.80
C LEU A 110 6.29 -14.04 5.74
N ASN A 111 5.09 -14.52 5.39
CA ASN A 111 4.41 -15.57 6.17
C ASN A 111 5.13 -16.93 6.10
N LEU A 112 6.04 -17.10 5.15
CA LEU A 112 6.87 -18.29 5.00
C LEU A 112 8.27 -18.13 5.60
N ASP A 113 8.54 -17.02 6.30
CA ASP A 113 9.84 -16.67 6.85
C ASP A 113 10.95 -16.68 5.78
N GLN A 114 10.63 -16.18 4.57
CA GLN A 114 11.55 -16.07 3.43
C GLN A 114 11.74 -14.61 2.98
N PRO A 115 12.21 -13.69 3.86
CA PRO A 115 12.40 -12.28 3.50
C PRO A 115 13.44 -12.08 2.39
N GLU A 116 14.48 -12.92 2.31
CA GLU A 116 15.51 -12.83 1.27
C GLU A 116 14.94 -13.09 -0.13
N GLY A 117 13.94 -13.99 -0.23
CA GLY A 117 13.29 -14.33 -1.49
C GLY A 117 12.55 -13.12 -2.09
N ILE A 118 11.74 -12.44 -1.28
CA ILE A 118 11.03 -11.24 -1.72
C ILE A 118 11.98 -10.07 -1.98
N ILE A 119 13.05 -9.90 -1.20
CA ILE A 119 14.08 -8.88 -1.47
C ILE A 119 14.71 -9.11 -2.85
N ASN A 120 15.13 -10.35 -3.14
CA ASN A 120 15.71 -10.70 -4.45
C ASN A 120 14.69 -10.48 -5.58
N PHE A 121 13.41 -10.81 -5.37
CA PHE A 121 12.36 -10.52 -6.33
C PHE A 121 12.26 -9.01 -6.64
N TYR A 122 12.20 -8.17 -5.61
CA TYR A 122 12.18 -6.71 -5.77
C TYR A 122 13.40 -6.18 -6.51
N GLN A 123 14.60 -6.62 -6.13
CA GLN A 123 15.84 -6.22 -6.79
C GLN A 123 15.84 -6.60 -8.27
N ASN A 124 15.39 -7.81 -8.62
CA ASN A 124 15.26 -8.24 -10.00
C ASN A 124 14.20 -7.45 -10.77
N ALA A 125 13.08 -7.12 -10.14
CA ALA A 125 12.03 -6.28 -10.74
C ALA A 125 12.54 -4.85 -11.01
N ILE A 126 13.30 -4.26 -10.07
CA ILE A 126 13.94 -2.95 -10.23
C ILE A 126 15.03 -2.98 -11.30
N ASN A 127 15.82 -4.05 -11.40
CA ASN A 127 16.81 -4.19 -12.47
C ASN A 127 16.17 -4.20 -13.87
N ARG A 128 14.93 -4.68 -13.99
CA ARG A 128 14.15 -4.67 -15.24
C ARG A 128 13.49 -3.32 -15.51
N ASP A 129 13.09 -2.61 -14.47
CA ASP A 129 12.52 -1.26 -14.53
C ASP A 129 13.18 -0.31 -13.50
N PRO A 130 14.38 0.21 -13.80
CA PRO A 130 15.17 1.00 -12.85
C PRO A 130 14.54 2.34 -12.45
N ASN A 131 13.56 2.81 -13.23
CA ASN A 131 12.88 4.08 -13.01
C ASN A 131 11.57 3.91 -12.22
N SER A 132 11.23 2.68 -11.81
CA SER A 132 10.02 2.42 -11.05
C SER A 132 10.14 2.92 -9.61
N LEU A 133 9.65 4.15 -9.37
CA LEU A 133 9.61 4.74 -8.03
C LEU A 133 8.76 3.90 -7.07
N ASP A 134 7.68 3.29 -7.56
CA ASP A 134 6.80 2.45 -6.74
C ASP A 134 7.55 1.20 -6.24
N LEU A 135 8.35 0.54 -7.10
CA LEU A 135 9.18 -0.61 -6.68
C LEU A 135 10.27 -0.21 -5.68
N LYS A 136 10.96 0.91 -5.91
CA LYS A 136 11.96 1.44 -4.97
C LYS A 136 11.33 1.76 -3.61
N PHE A 137 10.15 2.37 -3.63
CA PHE A 137 9.40 2.69 -2.41
C PHE A 137 9.00 1.42 -1.64
N PHE A 138 8.45 0.41 -2.33
CA PHE A 138 8.03 -0.83 -1.68
C PHE A 138 9.22 -1.62 -1.13
N LEU A 139 10.33 -1.71 -1.87
CA LEU A 139 11.55 -2.35 -1.35
C LEU A 139 12.13 -1.59 -0.15
N GLY A 140 12.19 -0.25 -0.20
CA GLY A 140 12.65 0.56 0.92
C GLY A 140 11.75 0.42 2.16
N LYS A 141 10.43 0.37 1.96
CA LYS A 141 9.45 0.09 3.02
C LYS A 141 9.65 -1.31 3.62
N LEU A 142 9.94 -2.31 2.79
CA LEU A 142 10.23 -3.68 3.23
C LEU A 142 11.52 -3.71 4.07
N TYR A 143 12.61 -3.11 3.59
CA TYR A 143 13.85 -2.99 4.37
C TYR A 143 13.62 -2.31 5.72
N TYR A 144 12.84 -1.22 5.73
CA TYR A 144 12.49 -0.54 6.98
C TYR A 144 11.72 -1.47 7.93
N ARG A 145 10.75 -2.24 7.43
CA ARG A 145 9.99 -3.23 8.22
C ARG A 145 10.88 -4.33 8.79
N LEU A 146 11.94 -4.72 8.07
CA LEU A 146 12.93 -5.71 8.48
C LEU A 146 14.05 -5.12 9.34
N GLU A 147 13.94 -3.85 9.77
CA GLU A 147 14.96 -3.10 10.53
C GLU A 147 16.33 -3.02 9.81
N MET A 148 16.35 -3.19 8.49
CA MET A 148 17.50 -2.94 7.61
C MET A 148 17.58 -1.44 7.30
N ILE A 149 17.86 -0.65 8.34
CA ILE A 149 17.70 0.83 8.31
C ILE A 149 18.58 1.51 7.25
N ASP A 150 19.82 1.06 7.06
CA ASP A 150 20.73 1.68 6.10
C ASP A 150 20.34 1.34 4.64
N ASP A 151 19.93 0.11 4.36
CA ASP A 151 19.44 -0.29 3.02
C ASP A 151 18.14 0.42 2.68
N ALA A 152 17.23 0.55 3.66
CA ALA A 152 16.00 1.32 3.52
C ALA A 152 16.31 2.79 3.17
N PHE A 153 17.27 3.41 3.87
CA PHE A 153 17.65 4.79 3.60
C PHE A 153 18.26 4.96 2.21
N ALA A 154 19.18 4.06 1.83
CA ALA A 154 19.86 4.13 0.54
C ALA A 154 18.86 4.16 -0.62
N ILE A 155 17.94 3.20 -0.67
CA ILE A 155 16.99 3.11 -1.78
C ILE A 155 15.91 4.20 -1.76
N LEU A 156 15.42 4.59 -0.57
CA LEU A 156 14.40 5.63 -0.47
C LEU A 156 14.96 7.02 -0.79
N SER A 157 16.27 7.24 -0.58
CA SER A 157 16.93 8.51 -0.92
C SER A 157 17.10 8.73 -2.42
N GLU A 158 16.96 7.69 -3.24
CA GLU A 158 16.98 7.79 -4.70
C GLU A 158 15.65 8.29 -5.29
N ILE A 159 14.58 8.33 -4.49
CA ILE A 159 13.26 8.75 -4.96
C ILE A 159 13.20 10.27 -4.89
N ASP A 160 13.17 10.93 -6.05
CA ASP A 160 12.99 12.38 -6.10
C ASP A 160 11.55 12.74 -5.67
N PRO A 161 11.36 13.49 -4.57
CA PRO A 161 10.04 13.87 -4.08
C PRO A 161 9.29 14.84 -5.00
N THR A 162 9.94 15.40 -6.03
CA THR A 162 9.29 16.28 -7.01
C THR A 162 8.52 15.53 -8.09
N ASP A 163 8.85 14.26 -8.36
CA ASP A 163 8.17 13.44 -9.37
C ASP A 163 6.76 13.05 -8.94
N LYS A 164 6.52 12.88 -7.62
CA LYS A 164 5.26 12.41 -7.07
C LYS A 164 5.18 12.79 -5.58
N ASN A 165 4.10 13.48 -5.18
CA ASN A 165 3.88 13.81 -3.78
C ASN A 165 3.64 12.51 -2.97
N PHE A 166 4.64 12.09 -2.19
CA PHE A 166 4.60 10.87 -1.38
C PHE A 166 4.71 11.17 0.12
N PRO A 167 3.60 11.53 0.79
CA PRO A 167 3.59 11.72 2.25
C PRO A 167 4.15 10.53 3.04
N ASP A 168 3.88 9.31 2.58
CA ASP A 168 4.34 8.09 3.24
C ASP A 168 5.85 7.85 3.09
N LEU A 169 6.47 8.26 1.98
CA LEU A 169 7.93 8.26 1.81
C LEU A 169 8.58 9.12 2.89
N HIS A 170 8.15 10.37 3.00
CA HIS A 170 8.67 11.31 3.98
C HIS A 170 8.44 10.86 5.43
N LYS A 171 7.33 10.18 5.72
CA LYS A 171 7.11 9.56 7.03
C LYS A 171 8.12 8.45 7.32
N ILE A 172 8.39 7.56 6.37
CA ILE A 172 9.35 6.46 6.56
C ILE A 172 10.77 7.03 6.71
N VAL A 173 11.19 7.94 5.83
CA VAL A 173 12.52 8.58 5.91
C VAL A 173 12.67 9.37 7.21
N GLY A 174 11.64 10.07 7.67
CA GLY A 174 11.62 10.73 8.98
C GLY A 174 11.83 9.75 10.14
N ASN A 175 11.15 8.61 10.12
CA ASN A 175 11.35 7.56 11.13
C ASN A 175 12.75 6.93 11.07
N ILE A 176 13.31 6.76 9.86
CA ILE A 176 14.69 6.31 9.67
C ILE A 176 15.66 7.31 10.33
N TYR A 177 15.47 8.62 10.14
CA TYR A 177 16.30 9.62 10.81
C TYR A 177 16.17 9.57 12.34
N LEU A 178 14.98 9.30 12.89
CA LEU A 178 14.81 9.07 14.33
C LEU A 178 15.59 7.84 14.81
N ARG A 179 15.54 6.73 14.08
CA ARG A 179 16.34 5.53 14.37
C ARG A 179 17.84 5.81 14.34
N LYS A 180 18.28 6.74 13.49
CA LYS A 180 19.68 7.21 13.37
C LYS A 180 20.03 8.34 14.34
N ASN A 181 19.16 8.65 15.31
CA ASN A 181 19.34 9.72 16.31
C ASN A 181 19.58 11.12 15.70
N ASN A 182 18.90 11.42 14.58
CA ASN A 182 18.92 12.72 13.90
C ASN A 182 17.50 13.35 13.89
N PRO A 183 17.06 13.94 15.00
CA PRO A 183 15.71 14.49 15.12
C PRO A 183 15.47 15.73 14.25
N GLU A 184 16.51 16.49 13.90
CA GLU A 184 16.41 17.67 13.05
C GLU A 184 15.99 17.28 11.62
N SER A 185 16.70 16.33 11.01
CA SER A 185 16.34 15.80 9.68
C SER A 185 15.00 15.08 9.72
N ALA A 186 14.70 14.33 10.79
CA ALA A 186 13.40 13.71 10.96
C ALA A 186 12.25 14.73 10.95
N SER A 187 12.38 15.83 11.71
CA SER A 187 11.38 16.91 11.74
C SER A 187 11.18 17.54 10.36
N ALA A 188 12.26 17.74 9.60
CA ALA A 188 12.18 18.28 8.25
C ALA A 188 11.37 17.36 7.32
N GLU A 189 11.62 16.04 7.36
CA GLU A 189 10.88 15.07 6.55
C GLU A 189 9.41 14.98 6.97
N PHE A 190 9.09 14.95 8.28
CA PHE A 190 7.69 14.95 8.71
C PHE A 190 6.92 16.22 8.28
N ARG A 191 7.59 17.39 8.20
CA ARG A 191 6.96 18.60 7.65
C ARG A 191 6.62 18.44 6.18
N LYS A 192 7.52 17.85 5.37
CA LYS A 192 7.25 17.53 3.97
C LYS A 192 6.06 16.58 3.84
N ALA A 193 5.99 15.55 4.69
CA ALA A 193 4.85 14.62 4.71
C ALA A 193 3.49 15.30 4.96
N MET A 194 3.49 16.39 5.73
CA MET A 194 2.28 17.16 6.06
C MET A 194 2.06 18.36 5.13
N ASN A 195 2.86 18.55 4.08
CA ASN A 195 2.88 19.75 3.23
C ASN A 195 3.01 21.06 4.03
N LEU A 196 3.71 21.02 5.17
CA LEU A 196 3.97 22.20 5.98
C LEU A 196 5.17 22.96 5.40
N SER A 197 4.89 24.06 4.71
CA SER A 197 5.91 24.93 4.10
C SER A 197 6.72 25.73 5.13
N LYS A 198 6.22 25.86 6.36
CA LYS A 198 6.88 26.55 7.48
C LYS A 198 6.73 25.77 8.77
N GLN A 199 7.68 25.97 9.69
CA GLN A 199 7.54 25.50 11.05
C GLN A 199 6.29 26.11 11.68
N VAL A 200 5.44 25.27 12.29
CA VAL A 200 4.34 25.76 13.12
C VAL A 200 4.97 26.36 14.37
N ILE A 201 5.09 27.70 14.39
CA ILE A 201 5.54 28.44 15.56
C ILE A 201 4.27 28.92 16.25
N VAL A 202 4.03 28.42 17.45
CA VAL A 202 2.94 28.93 18.30
C VAL A 202 3.44 30.20 18.98
N PRO A 203 2.92 31.39 18.63
CA PRO A 203 3.33 32.64 19.26
C PRO A 203 2.85 32.70 20.70
N TYR A 204 3.68 33.32 21.55
CA TYR A 204 3.31 33.78 22.88
C TYR A 204 2.60 35.13 22.76
N PHE A 205 1.64 35.39 23.65
CA PHE A 205 1.04 36.73 23.80
C PHE A 205 1.07 37.18 25.25
N CYS A 206 1.26 38.48 25.45
CA CYS A 206 1.18 39.10 26.76
C CYS A 206 -0.28 39.22 27.22
N SER A 207 -0.64 38.58 28.33
CA SER A 207 -1.99 38.65 28.91
C SER A 207 -2.45 40.05 29.33
N VAL A 208 -1.51 41.00 29.48
CA VAL A 208 -1.81 42.39 29.91
C VAL A 208 -1.93 43.36 28.74
N CYS A 209 -1.14 43.21 27.68
CA CYS A 209 -1.05 44.19 26.59
C CYS A 209 -1.12 43.61 25.17
N ASP A 210 -1.43 42.31 25.06
CA ASP A 210 -1.61 41.57 23.81
C ASP A 210 -0.41 41.65 22.85
N TYR A 211 0.81 41.82 23.38
CA TYR A 211 2.03 41.81 22.58
C TYR A 211 2.40 40.39 22.17
N HIS A 212 2.61 40.15 20.87
CA HIS A 212 2.93 38.83 20.31
C HIS A 212 4.44 38.64 20.13
N SER A 213 4.95 37.45 20.46
CA SER A 213 6.35 37.06 20.26
C SER A 213 6.46 35.59 19.90
N ASN A 214 7.36 35.23 18.98
CA ASN A 214 7.70 33.85 18.68
C ASN A 214 8.73 33.26 19.66
N ASN A 215 9.38 34.11 20.45
CA ASN A 215 10.39 33.73 21.44
C ASN A 215 9.87 33.99 22.85
N TRP A 216 10.12 33.06 23.77
CA TRP A 216 9.78 33.26 25.16
C TRP A 216 10.79 34.20 25.83
N THR A 217 10.27 35.19 26.58
CA THR A 217 11.07 36.04 27.49
C THR A 217 10.33 36.17 28.81
N GLY A 218 11.06 36.28 29.92
CA GLY A 218 10.47 36.44 31.26
C GLY A 218 9.75 37.79 31.47
N LYS A 219 10.06 38.80 30.64
CA LYS A 219 9.52 40.15 30.71
C LYS A 219 8.99 40.58 29.34
N CYS A 220 7.77 41.12 29.30
CA CYS A 220 7.19 41.66 28.08
C CYS A 220 7.94 42.93 27.64
N PRO A 221 8.48 43.00 26.41
CA PRO A 221 9.23 44.16 25.94
C PRO A 221 8.35 45.39 25.70
N ARG A 222 7.03 45.20 25.52
CA ARG A 222 6.07 46.29 25.28
C ARG A 222 5.59 46.97 26.56
N CYS A 223 5.13 46.20 27.56
CA CYS A 223 4.55 46.75 28.78
C CYS A 223 5.44 46.60 30.02
N GLY A 224 6.55 45.88 29.92
CA GLY A 224 7.51 45.70 31.01
C GLY A 224 7.07 44.77 32.15
N ASN A 225 5.88 44.17 32.08
CA ASN A 225 5.41 43.22 33.08
C ASN A 225 6.14 41.87 32.95
N TRP A 226 6.35 41.23 34.09
CA TRP A 226 6.98 39.91 34.18
C TRP A 226 5.94 38.80 34.16
N ASN A 227 6.31 37.62 33.65
CA ASN A 227 5.50 36.40 33.68
C ASN A 227 4.09 36.56 33.06
N THR A 228 3.99 37.33 31.97
CA THR A 228 2.71 37.62 31.31
C THR A 228 2.50 36.84 30.01
N TYR A 229 3.50 36.09 29.53
CA TYR A 229 3.37 35.33 28.28
C TYR A 229 2.57 34.04 28.48
N VAL A 230 1.53 33.90 27.68
CA VAL A 230 0.62 32.75 27.62
C VAL A 230 0.50 32.25 26.18
N VAL A 231 -0.02 31.04 26.00
CA VAL A 231 -0.25 30.38 24.70
C VAL A 231 -1.75 30.22 24.47
N ASN A 232 -2.21 30.48 23.24
CA ASN A 232 -3.62 30.45 22.86
C ASN A 232 -3.71 29.77 21.50
N LEU A 233 -4.16 28.53 21.57
CA LEU A 233 -4.29 27.63 20.43
C LEU A 233 -5.52 27.96 19.56
N GLU A 234 -6.46 28.77 20.05
CA GLU A 234 -7.65 29.18 19.30
C GLU A 234 -7.38 30.35 18.35
N LYS A 235 -6.33 31.14 18.61
CA LYS A 235 -5.93 32.29 17.79
C LYS A 235 -4.83 31.98 16.76
N THR A 236 -4.45 30.72 16.59
CA THR A 236 -3.25 30.30 15.84
C THR A 236 -3.50 29.69 14.46
N CYS A 237 -4.67 29.92 13.86
CA CYS A 237 -4.95 29.52 12.47
C CYS A 237 -3.99 30.17 11.45
#